data_AF-A0A3A4RGK6-F1
#
_entry.id   AF-A0A3A4RGK6-F1
#
_cell.length_a   1.000
_cell.length_b   1.000
_cell.length_c   1.000
_cell.angle_alpha   90.00
_cell.angle_beta   90.00
_cell.angle_gamma   90.00
#
_symmetry.space_group_name_H-M   'P 1'
#
loop_
_entity.id
_entity.type
_entity.pdbx_description
1 polymer ?
#
loop_
_entity_poly.entity_id
_entity_poly.type
_entity_poly.pdbx_seq_one_letter_code
_entity_poly.pdbx_strand_id
1 'polypeptide(L)'
;MNTESEIQAEIESLKERFTETKALYREVCALLFFRHGITPTASKLYQYVRKGSMSAPAEALARFWEELRNKARVQIDHPDLPEALKLAAADAVQTIWGQATELARTELAALRVEAQAQTAKALADLEAEQDRAKAAEGLVQEMRGRLAELEAQLQSSNAAHESERRAHAATTARTEALQHQVGELQAQQERIRADFSAELDKGRTAIEAANERAAGAERRALREIEQERTERAAAEKQLDGVRGRLMETERQSQSKALEFATATTRMGAELEAARALIQSLTASLDAQTQQLQDARQQSSQFKAEADTLRSLVDQFKPATPSKAARAKRGNS
;
A
#
# COMPACT_ATOMS: atom_id res chain seq x y z
N MET A 1 -79.30 10.08 55.60
CA MET A 1 -79.01 10.74 56.89
C MET A 1 -80.25 10.60 57.75
N ASN A 2 -80.11 10.05 58.96
CA ASN A 2 -81.25 9.64 59.78
C ASN A 2 -81.99 10.86 60.30
N THR A 3 -83.23 11.06 59.86
CA THR A 3 -84.13 12.15 60.30
C THR A 3 -84.22 12.22 61.83
N GLU A 4 -84.11 11.09 62.52
CA GLU A 4 -84.10 11.01 63.98
C GLU A 4 -82.81 11.59 64.62
N SER A 5 -81.66 11.47 63.95
CA SER A 5 -80.39 12.05 64.39
C SER A 5 -80.38 13.57 64.23
N GLU A 6 -80.99 14.09 63.17
CA GLU A 6 -81.15 15.52 62.93
C GLU A 6 -82.11 16.14 63.98
N ILE A 7 -83.24 15.48 64.24
CA ILE A 7 -84.20 15.89 65.29
C ILE A 7 -83.52 15.96 66.66
N GLN A 8 -82.70 14.96 67.02
CA GLN A 8 -82.00 14.95 68.31
C GLN A 8 -81.01 16.11 68.45
N ALA A 9 -80.20 16.37 67.42
CA ALA A 9 -79.23 17.47 67.43
C ALA A 9 -79.90 18.84 67.56
N GLU A 10 -81.01 19.06 66.84
CA GLU A 10 -81.76 20.32 66.95
C GLU A 10 -82.42 20.48 68.34
N ILE A 11 -82.92 19.39 68.94
CA ILE A 11 -83.47 19.42 70.31
C ILE A 11 -82.38 19.67 71.35
N GLU A 12 -81.17 19.15 71.17
CA GLU A 12 -80.03 19.45 72.04
C GLU A 12 -79.67 20.95 72.00
N SER A 13 -79.64 21.54 70.81
CA SER A 13 -79.48 22.99 70.65
C SER A 13 -80.62 23.80 71.31
N LEU A 14 -81.85 23.28 71.33
CA LEU A 14 -82.96 23.92 72.05
C LEU A 14 -82.81 23.81 73.57
N LYS A 15 -82.26 22.71 74.10
CA LYS A 15 -82.00 22.52 75.54
C LYS A 15 -80.98 23.52 76.09
N GLU A 16 -80.01 23.93 75.28
CA GLU A 16 -79.01 24.95 75.66
C GLU A 16 -79.62 26.35 75.72
N ARG A 17 -80.56 26.65 74.82
CA ARG A 17 -81.19 27.97 74.67
C ARG A 17 -82.34 28.21 75.64
N PHE A 18 -83.09 27.18 76.00
CA PHE A 18 -84.25 27.29 76.90
C PHE A 18 -83.99 26.61 78.24
N THR A 19 -83.77 27.42 79.27
CA THR A 19 -83.56 26.96 80.64
C THR A 19 -84.87 26.55 81.33
N GLU A 20 -85.99 27.15 80.94
CA GLU A 20 -87.32 26.81 81.46
C GLU A 20 -87.87 25.54 80.79
N THR A 21 -88.24 24.55 81.61
CA THR A 21 -88.73 23.23 81.13
C THR A 21 -90.03 23.35 80.31
N LYS A 22 -90.95 24.26 80.70
CA LYS A 22 -92.21 24.46 79.98
C LYS A 22 -91.99 25.08 78.59
N ALA A 23 -91.13 26.10 78.51
CA ALA A 23 -90.76 26.72 77.24
C ALA A 23 -90.07 25.71 76.30
N LEU A 24 -89.15 24.91 76.83
CA LEU A 24 -88.48 23.85 76.07
C LEU A 24 -89.47 22.83 75.50
N TYR A 25 -90.44 22.35 76.28
CA TYR A 25 -91.45 21.43 75.77
C TYR A 25 -92.29 22.05 74.64
N ARG A 26 -92.62 23.34 74.73
CA ARG A 26 -93.36 24.05 73.67
C ARG A 26 -92.56 24.14 72.37
N GLU A 27 -91.28 24.50 72.44
CA GLU A 27 -90.43 24.62 71.25
C GLU A 27 -90.15 23.25 70.62
N VAL A 28 -90.02 22.19 71.42
CA VAL A 28 -89.92 20.82 70.87
C VAL A 28 -91.25 20.38 70.24
N CYS A 29 -92.41 20.73 70.79
CA CYS A 29 -93.69 20.51 70.13
C CYS A 29 -93.74 21.22 68.77
N ALA A 30 -93.31 22.48 68.72
CA ALA A 30 -93.27 23.28 67.50
C ALA A 30 -92.30 22.69 66.46
N LEU A 31 -91.10 22.28 66.87
CA LEU A 31 -90.09 21.66 66.00
C LEU A 31 -90.61 20.36 65.39
N LEU A 32 -91.15 19.46 66.21
CA LEU A 32 -91.69 18.19 65.74
C LEU A 32 -92.85 18.40 64.76
N PHE A 33 -93.79 19.29 65.10
CA PHE A 33 -94.99 19.50 64.32
C PHE A 33 -94.74 20.28 63.01
N PHE A 34 -94.05 21.43 63.08
CA PHE A 34 -93.90 22.32 61.92
C PHE A 34 -92.74 21.95 61.00
N ARG A 35 -91.61 21.51 61.54
CA ARG A 35 -90.40 21.25 60.75
C ARG A 35 -90.34 19.82 60.24
N HIS A 36 -90.77 18.87 61.06
CA HIS A 36 -90.71 17.44 60.73
C HIS A 36 -92.06 16.80 60.43
N GLY A 37 -93.18 17.51 60.62
CA GLY A 37 -94.53 16.98 60.35
C GLY A 37 -94.95 15.84 61.27
N ILE A 38 -94.28 15.65 62.41
CA ILE A 38 -94.58 14.58 63.37
C ILE A 38 -95.52 15.13 64.43
N THR A 39 -96.68 14.50 64.61
CA THR A 39 -97.60 14.84 65.70
C THR A 39 -96.92 14.60 67.05
N PRO A 40 -96.70 15.65 67.87
CA PRO A 40 -96.03 15.48 69.16
C PRO A 40 -96.91 14.65 70.09
N THR A 41 -96.33 13.64 70.74
CA THR A 41 -97.00 12.84 71.78
C THR A 41 -96.27 13.00 73.10
N ALA A 42 -96.98 12.88 74.22
CA ALA A 42 -96.39 13.03 75.56
C ALA A 42 -95.18 12.09 75.76
N SER A 43 -95.25 10.87 75.22
CA SER A 43 -94.16 9.89 75.27
C SER A 43 -92.92 10.34 74.48
N LYS A 44 -93.08 10.81 73.23
CA LYS A 44 -91.95 11.31 72.41
C LYS A 44 -91.31 12.55 73.02
N LEU A 45 -92.13 13.49 73.50
CA LEU A 45 -91.64 14.69 74.16
C LEU A 45 -90.79 14.36 75.39
N TYR A 46 -91.26 13.42 76.21
CA TYR A 46 -90.49 12.94 77.36
C TYR A 46 -89.17 12.27 76.95
N GLN A 47 -89.19 11.41 75.92
CA GLN A 47 -88.00 10.72 75.42
C GLN A 47 -86.90 11.67 74.93
N TYR A 48 -87.28 12.77 74.28
CA TYR A 48 -86.34 13.76 73.76
C TYR A 48 -85.90 14.80 74.81
N VAL A 49 -86.81 15.32 75.64
CA VAL A 49 -86.50 16.40 76.59
C VAL A 49 -85.92 15.88 77.92
N ARG A 50 -86.41 14.74 78.42
CA ARG A 50 -85.97 14.07 79.67
C ARG A 50 -85.80 15.01 80.89
N LYS A 51 -86.68 16.01 81.04
CA LYS A 51 -86.68 16.97 82.17
C LYS A 51 -88.11 17.18 82.71
N GLY A 52 -88.25 17.37 84.02
CA GLY A 52 -89.54 17.67 84.67
C GLY A 52 -90.32 16.45 85.19
N SER A 53 -91.51 16.70 85.77
CA SER A 53 -92.41 15.66 86.29
C SER A 53 -93.08 14.88 85.16
N MET A 54 -93.60 13.68 85.48
CA MET A 54 -94.33 12.82 84.55
C MET A 54 -95.55 13.51 83.89
N SER A 55 -96.15 14.52 84.53
CA SER A 55 -97.30 15.27 83.98
C SER A 55 -96.92 16.45 83.07
N ALA A 56 -95.67 16.92 83.10
CA ALA A 56 -95.23 18.12 82.37
C ALA A 56 -95.33 17.99 80.82
N PRO A 57 -94.99 16.85 80.19
CA PRO A 57 -95.13 16.70 78.74
C PRO A 57 -96.59 16.75 78.26
N ALA A 58 -97.52 16.20 79.06
CA ALA A 58 -98.94 16.19 78.71
C ALA A 58 -99.58 17.58 78.84
N GLU A 59 -99.23 18.34 79.90
CA GLU A 59 -99.70 19.71 80.07
C GLU A 59 -99.17 20.64 78.98
N ALA A 60 -97.88 20.54 78.65
CA ALA A 60 -97.28 21.35 77.59
C ALA A 60 -97.87 21.04 76.21
N LEU A 61 -98.16 19.76 75.93
CA LEU A 61 -98.83 19.35 74.70
C LEU A 61 -100.26 19.89 74.61
N ALA A 62 -101.03 19.83 75.70
CA ALA A 62 -102.39 20.36 75.74
C ALA A 62 -102.41 21.88 75.49
N ARG A 63 -101.53 22.62 76.16
CA ARG A 63 -101.38 24.07 75.95
C ARG A 63 -100.93 24.41 74.54
N PHE A 64 -99.98 23.66 73.96
CA PHE A 64 -99.53 23.85 72.58
C PHE A 64 -100.69 23.74 71.58
N TRP A 65 -101.53 22.71 71.70
CA TRP A 65 -102.68 22.54 70.82
C TRP A 65 -103.76 23.60 71.03
N GLU A 66 -103.94 24.08 72.25
CA GLU A 66 -104.84 25.18 72.57
C GLU A 66 -104.36 26.50 71.95
N GLU A 67 -103.09 26.86 72.15
CA GLU A 67 -102.48 28.05 71.54
C GLU A 67 -102.52 27.97 70.00
N LEU A 68 -102.24 26.80 69.43
CA LEU A 68 -102.28 26.60 67.99
C LEU A 68 -103.70 26.76 67.43
N ARG A 69 -104.71 26.19 68.11
CA ARG A 69 -106.11 26.36 67.72
C ARG A 69 -106.58 27.81 67.84
N ASN A 70 -106.13 28.52 68.87
CA ASN A 70 -106.46 29.93 69.06
C ASN A 70 -105.82 30.81 67.97
N LYS A 71 -104.56 30.56 67.61
CA LYS A 71 -103.84 31.32 66.55
C LYS A 71 -104.31 30.99 65.14
N ALA A 72 -104.74 29.75 64.89
CA ALA A 72 -105.24 29.32 63.59
C ALA A 72 -106.70 29.71 63.32
N ARG A 73 -107.42 30.21 64.33
CA ARG A 73 -108.78 30.74 64.15
C ARG A 73 -108.73 32.13 63.55
N VAL A 74 -109.28 32.28 62.35
CA VAL A 74 -109.69 33.58 61.80
C VAL A 74 -111.06 33.91 62.40
N GLN A 75 -111.09 34.56 63.57
CA GLN A 75 -112.33 35.12 64.12
C GLN A 75 -112.49 36.56 63.65
N ILE A 76 -113.56 36.83 62.90
CA ILE A 76 -114.02 38.19 62.60
C ILE A 76 -114.84 38.66 63.82
N ASP A 77 -114.15 39.04 64.89
CA ASP A 77 -114.78 39.63 66.07
C ASP A 77 -115.04 41.12 65.84
N HIS A 78 -116.15 41.41 65.17
CA HIS A 78 -116.77 42.74 65.20
C HIS A 78 -118.10 42.64 65.96
N PRO A 79 -118.32 43.46 67.02
CA PRO A 79 -119.48 43.35 67.90
C PRO A 79 -120.83 43.63 67.20
N ASP A 80 -120.83 44.43 66.13
CA ASP A 80 -122.06 44.83 65.42
C ASP A 80 -122.36 44.03 64.13
N LEU A 81 -121.59 42.97 63.82
CA LEU A 81 -121.74 42.25 62.55
C LEU A 81 -122.67 41.02 62.71
N PRO A 82 -123.78 40.91 61.92
CA PRO A 82 -124.67 39.76 61.96
C PRO A 82 -123.96 38.44 61.68
N GLU A 83 -124.34 37.40 62.44
CA GLU A 83 -123.71 36.06 62.37
C GLU A 83 -123.73 35.46 60.95
N ALA A 84 -124.82 35.68 60.20
CA ALA A 84 -124.94 35.21 58.82
C ALA A 84 -123.87 35.80 57.89
N LEU A 85 -123.47 37.07 58.08
CA LEU A 85 -122.42 37.71 57.29
C LEU A 85 -121.02 37.22 57.71
N LYS A 86 -120.80 36.94 58.99
CA LYS A 86 -119.55 36.33 59.47
C LYS A 86 -119.32 34.96 58.85
N LEU A 87 -120.35 34.11 58.81
CA LEU A 87 -120.28 32.78 58.20
C LEU A 87 -120.03 32.86 56.69
N ALA A 88 -120.75 33.74 55.98
CA ALA A 88 -120.55 33.91 54.54
C ALA A 88 -119.16 34.44 54.19
N ALA A 89 -118.63 35.40 54.97
CA ALA A 89 -117.27 35.92 54.78
C ALA A 89 -116.20 34.86 55.10
N ALA A 90 -116.39 34.07 56.16
CA ALA A 90 -115.49 32.97 56.49
C ALA A 90 -115.44 31.89 55.40
N ASP A 91 -116.60 31.51 54.85
CA ASP A 91 -116.71 30.53 53.76
C ASP A 91 -116.07 31.04 52.45
N ALA A 92 -116.27 32.32 52.13
CA ALA A 92 -115.62 32.96 50.98
C ALA A 92 -114.09 32.99 51.12
N VAL A 93 -113.57 33.39 52.30
CA VAL A 93 -112.13 33.41 52.58
C VAL A 93 -111.55 31.99 52.55
N GLN A 94 -112.25 31.01 53.10
CA GLN A 94 -111.83 29.61 53.08
C GLN A 94 -111.77 29.07 51.63
N THR A 95 -112.75 29.40 50.80
CA THR A 95 -112.79 29.00 49.39
C THR A 95 -111.66 29.65 48.60
N ILE A 96 -111.47 30.97 48.74
CA ILE A 96 -110.39 31.69 48.06
C ILE A 96 -109.02 31.15 48.49
N TRP A 97 -108.81 30.94 49.79
CA TRP A 97 -107.56 30.37 50.31
C TRP A 97 -107.32 28.94 49.79
N GLY A 98 -108.36 28.10 49.76
CA GLY A 98 -108.29 26.76 49.20
C GLY A 98 -107.89 26.78 47.73
N GLN A 99 -108.56 27.61 46.91
CA GLN A 99 -108.27 27.74 45.48
C GLN A 99 -106.87 28.31 45.23
N ALA A 100 -106.47 29.36 45.94
CA ALA A 100 -105.13 29.96 45.82
C ALA A 100 -104.03 28.97 46.23
N THR A 101 -104.25 28.19 47.29
CA THR A 101 -103.29 27.18 47.76
C THR A 101 -103.17 26.04 46.74
N GLU A 102 -104.27 25.57 46.18
CA GLU A 102 -104.25 24.53 45.14
C GLU A 102 -103.57 25.02 43.86
N LEU A 103 -103.87 26.24 43.40
CA LEU A 103 -103.19 26.83 42.25
C LEU A 103 -101.67 26.94 42.48
N ALA A 104 -101.25 27.50 43.63
CA ALA A 104 -99.85 27.61 43.99
C ALA A 104 -99.14 26.25 44.08
N ARG A 105 -99.83 25.21 44.57
CA ARG A 105 -99.30 23.83 44.59
C ARG A 105 -99.11 23.28 43.18
N THR A 106 -100.07 23.50 42.28
CA THR A 106 -99.97 23.04 40.88
C THR A 106 -98.85 23.77 40.12
N GLU A 107 -98.72 25.08 40.28
CA GLU A 107 -97.65 25.86 39.67
C GLU A 107 -96.27 25.44 40.20
N LEU A 108 -96.14 25.25 41.52
CA LEU A 108 -94.91 24.75 42.13
C LEU A 108 -94.55 23.35 41.63
N ALA A 109 -95.54 22.47 41.45
CA ALA A 109 -95.31 21.14 40.89
C ALA A 109 -94.82 21.23 39.44
N ALA A 110 -95.41 22.10 38.61
CA ALA A 110 -94.98 22.33 37.24
C ALA A 110 -93.53 22.87 37.18
N LEU A 111 -93.21 23.89 37.98
CA LEU A 111 -91.86 24.45 38.06
C LEU A 111 -90.82 23.42 38.54
N ARG A 112 -91.20 22.53 39.47
CA ARG A 112 -90.31 21.44 39.92
C ARG A 112 -90.01 20.45 38.80
N VAL A 113 -91.02 20.06 38.01
CA VAL A 113 -90.82 19.16 36.86
C VAL A 113 -89.96 19.84 35.81
N GLU A 114 -90.21 21.11 35.50
CA GLU A 114 -89.40 21.86 34.54
C GLU A 114 -87.94 22.00 34.99
N ALA A 115 -87.71 22.37 36.26
CA ALA A 115 -86.36 22.45 36.82
C ALA A 115 -85.65 21.09 36.77
N GLN A 116 -86.34 19.99 37.10
CA GLN A 116 -85.79 18.64 36.99
C GLN A 116 -85.47 18.25 35.55
N ALA A 117 -86.30 18.65 34.57
CA ALA A 117 -86.05 18.40 33.16
C ALA A 117 -84.83 19.19 32.66
N GLN A 118 -84.69 20.46 33.08
CA GLN A 118 -83.54 21.30 32.75
C GLN A 118 -82.24 20.76 33.36
N THR A 119 -82.26 20.31 34.63
CA THR A 119 -81.08 19.69 35.26
C THR A 119 -80.71 18.38 34.58
N ALA A 120 -81.69 17.53 34.27
CA ALA A 120 -81.45 16.27 33.55
C ALA A 120 -80.83 16.52 32.17
N LYS A 121 -81.34 17.52 31.42
CA LYS A 121 -80.78 17.91 30.14
C LYS A 121 -79.35 18.44 30.28
N ALA A 122 -79.10 19.33 31.22
CA ALA A 122 -77.77 19.89 31.44
C ALA A 122 -76.74 18.82 31.84
N LEU A 123 -77.15 17.83 32.63
CA LEU A 123 -76.29 16.69 32.98
C LEU A 123 -75.99 15.80 31.76
N ALA A 124 -76.98 15.53 30.92
CA ALA A 124 -76.78 14.76 29.68
C ALA A 124 -75.86 15.50 28.69
N ASP A 125 -76.04 16.82 28.54
CA ASP A 125 -75.18 17.66 27.70
C ASP A 125 -73.74 17.67 28.24
N LEU A 126 -73.56 17.76 29.57
CA LEU A 126 -72.25 17.69 30.22
C LEU A 126 -71.56 16.34 29.98
N GLU A 127 -72.29 15.22 30.12
CA GLU A 127 -71.76 13.88 29.88
C GLU A 127 -71.33 13.71 28.41
N ALA A 128 -72.16 14.18 27.47
CA ALA A 128 -71.85 14.15 26.04
C ALA A 128 -70.58 14.96 25.70
N GLU A 129 -70.41 16.15 26.29
CA GLU A 129 -69.20 16.95 26.09
C GLU A 129 -67.96 16.32 26.75
N GLN A 130 -68.10 15.69 27.92
CA GLN A 130 -67.01 14.96 28.55
C GLN A 130 -66.55 13.78 27.70
N ASP A 131 -67.47 13.05 27.08
CA ASP A 131 -67.12 11.93 26.21
C ASP A 131 -66.49 12.39 24.89
N ARG A 132 -66.95 13.51 24.33
CA ARG A 132 -66.29 14.17 23.19
C ARG A 132 -64.86 14.60 23.55
N ALA A 133 -64.66 15.18 24.73
CA ALA A 133 -63.34 15.59 25.20
C ALA A 133 -62.40 14.39 25.37
N LYS A 134 -62.85 13.30 26.01
CA LYS A 134 -62.07 12.05 26.15
C LYS A 134 -61.71 11.45 24.79
N ALA A 135 -62.63 11.45 23.83
CA ALA A 135 -62.37 10.95 22.48
C ALA A 135 -61.32 11.81 21.77
N ALA A 136 -61.41 13.14 21.88
CA ALA A 136 -60.42 14.06 21.32
C ALA A 136 -59.04 13.89 21.97
N GLU A 137 -58.97 13.73 23.30
CA GLU A 137 -57.73 13.43 24.01
C GLU A 137 -57.11 12.11 23.53
N GLY A 138 -57.92 11.07 23.34
CA GLY A 138 -57.48 9.79 22.79
C GLY A 138 -56.83 9.95 21.41
N LEU A 139 -57.48 10.67 20.49
CA LEU A 139 -56.93 10.97 19.17
C LEU A 139 -55.63 11.77 19.24
N VAL A 140 -55.53 12.76 20.15
CA VAL A 140 -54.30 13.53 20.34
C VAL A 140 -53.16 12.64 20.83
N GLN A 141 -53.42 11.71 21.75
CA GLN A 141 -52.39 10.77 22.22
C GLN A 141 -51.96 9.79 21.13
N GLU A 142 -52.90 9.28 20.32
CA GLU A 142 -52.59 8.44 19.16
C GLU A 142 -51.70 9.19 18.15
N MET A 143 -52.07 10.42 17.79
CA MET A 143 -51.30 11.26 16.88
C MET A 143 -49.90 11.57 17.43
N ARG A 144 -49.76 11.85 18.74
CA ARG A 144 -48.46 12.02 19.39
C ARG A 144 -47.61 10.76 19.33
N GLY A 145 -48.21 9.60 19.57
CA GLY A 145 -47.53 8.31 19.41
C GLY A 145 -47.03 8.10 17.99
N ARG A 146 -47.87 8.40 16.99
CA ARG A 146 -47.50 8.29 15.58
C ARG A 146 -46.41 9.27 15.17
N LEU A 147 -46.44 10.50 15.67
CA LEU A 147 -45.38 11.49 15.44
C LEU A 147 -44.05 11.03 16.04
N ALA A 148 -44.05 10.53 17.28
CA ALA A 148 -42.84 10.01 17.91
C ALA A 148 -42.25 8.80 17.15
N GLU A 149 -43.12 7.91 16.63
CA GLU A 149 -42.69 6.79 15.81
C GLU A 149 -42.06 7.26 14.49
N LEU A 150 -42.68 8.22 13.80
CA LEU A 150 -42.16 8.81 12.56
C LEU A 150 -40.84 9.57 12.80
N GLU A 151 -40.72 10.30 13.90
CA GLU A 151 -39.48 10.96 14.30
C GLU A 151 -38.35 9.95 14.55
N ALA A 152 -38.64 8.84 15.23
CA ALA A 152 -37.68 7.77 15.44
C ALA A 152 -37.24 7.11 14.12
N GLN A 153 -38.19 6.86 13.20
CA GLN A 153 -37.90 6.33 11.87
C GLN A 153 -37.03 7.31 11.06
N LEU A 154 -37.33 8.61 11.11
CA LEU A 154 -36.55 9.65 10.43
C LEU A 154 -35.13 9.75 10.99
N GLN A 155 -34.97 9.71 12.31
CA GLN A 155 -33.65 9.70 12.95
C GLN A 155 -32.84 8.46 12.56
N SER A 156 -33.46 7.28 12.54
CA SER A 156 -32.81 6.03 12.11
C SER A 156 -32.39 6.09 10.63
N SER A 157 -33.27 6.56 9.75
CA SER A 157 -32.98 6.74 8.32
C SER A 157 -31.84 7.75 8.10
N ASN A 158 -31.85 8.88 8.81
CA ASN A 158 -30.79 9.88 8.73
C ASN A 158 -29.44 9.32 9.19
N ALA A 159 -29.41 8.55 10.29
CA ALA A 159 -28.20 7.89 10.77
C ALA A 159 -27.66 6.88 9.74
N ALA A 160 -28.54 6.09 9.11
CA ALA A 160 -28.16 5.17 8.04
C ALA A 160 -27.60 5.92 6.81
N HIS A 161 -28.26 7.01 6.39
CA HIS A 161 -27.79 7.85 5.28
C HIS A 161 -26.44 8.53 5.58
N GLU A 162 -26.19 8.96 6.81
CA GLU A 162 -24.88 9.46 7.22
C GLU A 162 -23.80 8.39 7.19
N SER A 163 -24.11 7.18 7.67
CA SER A 163 -23.19 6.04 7.60
C SER A 163 -22.83 5.71 6.15
N GLU A 164 -23.82 5.63 5.25
CA GLU A 164 -23.60 5.41 3.82
C GLU A 164 -22.78 6.53 3.18
N ARG A 165 -23.06 7.80 3.51
CA ARG A 165 -22.24 8.93 3.02
C ARG A 165 -20.79 8.82 3.45
N ARG A 166 -20.52 8.42 4.70
CA ARG A 166 -19.15 8.21 5.20
C ARG A 166 -18.48 7.03 4.50
N ALA A 167 -19.19 5.92 4.31
CA ALA A 167 -18.69 4.75 3.60
C ALA A 167 -18.34 5.11 2.14
N HIS A 168 -19.24 5.80 1.44
CA HIS A 168 -19.02 6.26 0.07
C HIS A 168 -17.83 7.22 -0.04
N ALA A 169 -17.70 8.17 0.89
CA ALA A 169 -16.55 9.08 0.92
C ALA A 169 -15.23 8.31 1.12
N ALA A 170 -15.22 7.32 2.02
CA ALA A 170 -14.04 6.48 2.26
C ALA A 170 -13.68 5.61 1.05
N THR A 171 -14.67 5.01 0.36
CA THR A 171 -14.42 4.23 -0.86
C THR A 171 -13.94 5.11 -2.01
N THR A 172 -14.47 6.33 -2.14
CA THR A 172 -14.04 7.30 -3.14
C THR A 172 -12.58 7.70 -2.91
N ALA A 173 -12.23 8.09 -1.68
CA ALA A 173 -10.85 8.45 -1.32
C ALA A 173 -9.87 7.28 -1.54
N ARG A 174 -10.28 6.04 -1.22
CA ARG A 174 -9.47 4.85 -1.51
C ARG A 174 -9.28 4.62 -3.01
N THR A 175 -10.31 4.88 -3.81
CA THR A 175 -10.25 4.73 -5.27
C THR A 175 -9.31 5.78 -5.87
N GLU A 176 -9.40 7.04 -5.43
CA GLU A 176 -8.50 8.11 -5.85
C GLU A 176 -7.05 7.81 -5.47
N ALA A 177 -6.80 7.34 -4.24
CA ALA A 177 -5.45 6.93 -3.81
C ALA A 177 -4.89 5.78 -4.66
N LEU A 178 -5.70 4.77 -4.97
CA LEU A 178 -5.29 3.67 -5.85
C LEU A 178 -5.04 4.14 -7.29
N GLN A 179 -5.85 5.05 -7.81
CA GLN A 179 -5.63 5.64 -9.15
C GLN A 179 -4.31 6.42 -9.19
N HIS A 180 -4.01 7.21 -8.16
CA HIS A 180 -2.72 7.89 -8.03
C HIS A 180 -1.56 6.89 -8.00
N GLN A 181 -1.66 5.83 -7.19
CA GLN A 181 -0.62 4.80 -7.11
C GLN A 181 -0.42 4.08 -8.45
N VAL A 182 -1.49 3.77 -9.17
CA VAL A 182 -1.41 3.18 -10.52
C VAL A 182 -0.71 4.13 -11.48
N GLY A 183 -1.04 5.43 -11.46
CA GLY A 183 -0.39 6.45 -12.28
C GLY A 183 1.11 6.58 -11.97
N GLU A 184 1.50 6.58 -10.70
CA GLU A 184 2.91 6.60 -10.27
C GLU A 184 3.66 5.35 -10.74
N LEU A 185 3.07 4.16 -10.58
CA LEU A 185 3.66 2.90 -11.04
C LEU A 185 3.81 2.86 -12.56
N GLN A 186 2.84 3.39 -13.32
CA GLN A 186 2.93 3.53 -14.77
C GLN A 186 4.08 4.45 -15.17
N ALA A 187 4.19 5.63 -14.56
CA ALA A 187 5.29 6.56 -14.82
C ALA A 187 6.66 5.96 -14.46
N GLN A 188 6.76 5.24 -13.35
CA GLN A 188 7.97 4.50 -12.98
C GLN A 188 8.31 3.41 -14.01
N GLN A 189 7.32 2.64 -14.47
CA GLN A 189 7.51 1.62 -15.49
C GLN A 189 8.01 2.21 -16.81
N GLU A 190 7.42 3.33 -17.26
CA GLU A 190 7.85 4.04 -18.47
C GLU A 190 9.29 4.54 -18.33
N ARG A 191 9.64 5.12 -17.18
CA ARG A 191 11.01 5.57 -16.89
C ARG A 191 12.01 4.41 -16.92
N ILE A 192 11.69 3.30 -16.27
CA ILE A 192 12.53 2.09 -16.28
C ILE A 192 12.70 1.56 -17.70
N ARG A 193 11.63 1.53 -18.51
CA ARG A 193 11.72 1.13 -19.93
C ARG A 193 12.62 2.06 -20.75
N ALA A 194 12.51 3.36 -20.54
CA ALA A 194 13.35 4.34 -21.22
C ALA A 194 14.83 4.19 -20.82
N ASP A 195 15.10 4.04 -19.51
CA ASP A 195 16.46 3.83 -18.99
C ASP A 195 17.08 2.53 -19.54
N PHE A 196 16.33 1.42 -19.53
CA PHE A 196 16.78 0.16 -20.12
C PHE A 196 17.04 0.27 -21.63
N SER A 197 16.19 0.99 -22.38
CA SER A 197 16.43 1.22 -23.81
C SER A 197 17.73 2.00 -24.03
N ALA A 198 17.95 3.05 -23.23
CA ALA A 198 19.17 3.84 -23.30
C ALA A 198 20.42 3.03 -22.95
N GLU A 199 20.33 2.13 -21.96
CA GLU A 199 21.42 1.20 -21.62
C GLU A 199 21.69 0.17 -22.73
N LEU A 200 20.64 -0.36 -23.36
CA LEU A 200 20.78 -1.27 -24.51
C LEU A 200 21.47 -0.58 -25.69
N ASP A 201 21.11 0.65 -26.00
CA ASP A 201 21.74 1.40 -27.10
C ASP A 201 23.20 1.77 -26.77
N LYS A 202 23.49 2.14 -25.52
CA LYS A 202 24.90 2.28 -25.06
C LYS A 202 25.68 0.97 -25.19
N GLY A 203 25.07 -0.16 -24.83
CA GLY A 203 25.69 -1.49 -24.99
C GLY A 203 25.98 -1.82 -26.45
N ARG A 204 25.02 -1.56 -27.36
CA ARG A 204 25.17 -1.75 -28.80
C ARG A 204 26.31 -0.91 -29.36
N THR A 205 26.35 0.39 -29.04
CA THR A 205 27.41 1.29 -29.52
C THR A 205 28.79 0.88 -28.96
N ALA A 206 28.88 0.42 -27.71
CA ALA A 206 30.11 -0.10 -27.14
C ALA A 206 30.60 -1.40 -27.84
N ILE A 207 29.68 -2.30 -28.19
CA ILE A 207 29.98 -3.52 -28.94
C ILE A 207 30.45 -3.17 -30.36
N GLU A 208 29.76 -2.27 -31.05
CA GLU A 208 30.16 -1.79 -32.39
C GLU A 208 31.57 -1.19 -32.34
N ALA A 209 31.84 -0.29 -31.39
CA ALA A 209 33.17 0.30 -31.23
C ALA A 209 34.25 -0.73 -30.85
N ALA A 210 33.91 -1.79 -30.11
CA ALA A 210 34.83 -2.89 -29.82
C ALA A 210 35.12 -3.73 -31.06
N ASN A 211 34.10 -4.05 -31.86
CA ASN A 211 34.22 -4.78 -33.12
C ASN A 211 35.06 -3.98 -34.14
N GLU A 212 34.85 -2.67 -34.25
CA GLU A 212 35.66 -1.80 -35.11
C GLU A 212 37.14 -1.78 -34.68
N ARG A 213 37.41 -1.70 -33.37
CA ARG A 213 38.78 -1.77 -32.83
C ARG A 213 39.41 -3.13 -33.12
N ALA A 214 38.68 -4.22 -32.93
CA ALA A 214 39.14 -5.58 -33.23
C ALA A 214 39.44 -5.77 -34.73
N ALA A 215 38.51 -5.38 -35.61
CA ALA A 215 38.71 -5.42 -37.06
C ALA A 215 39.85 -4.49 -37.52
N GLY A 216 40.06 -3.36 -36.84
CA GLY A 216 41.20 -2.48 -37.06
C GLY A 216 42.53 -3.12 -36.65
N ALA A 217 42.56 -3.80 -35.50
CA ALA A 217 43.73 -4.54 -35.03
C ALA A 217 44.06 -5.74 -35.95
N GLU A 218 43.05 -6.49 -36.38
CA GLU A 218 43.19 -7.60 -37.33
C GLU A 218 43.78 -7.11 -38.66
N ARG A 219 43.27 -6.00 -39.22
CA ARG A 219 43.83 -5.39 -40.44
C ARG A 219 45.29 -4.96 -40.28
N ARG A 220 45.69 -4.43 -39.11
CA ARG A 220 47.08 -4.08 -38.84
C ARG A 220 47.96 -5.33 -38.75
N ALA A 221 47.53 -6.35 -38.00
CA ALA A 221 48.26 -7.61 -37.88
C ALA A 221 48.45 -8.29 -39.24
N LEU A 222 47.42 -8.32 -40.10
CA LEU A 222 47.54 -8.86 -41.45
C LEU A 222 48.55 -8.10 -42.31
N ARG A 223 48.63 -6.76 -42.18
CA ARG A 223 49.64 -5.96 -42.89
C ARG A 223 51.05 -6.23 -42.37
N GLU A 224 51.22 -6.33 -41.05
CA GLU A 224 52.51 -6.68 -40.44
C GLU A 224 52.97 -8.07 -40.87
N ILE A 225 52.07 -9.06 -40.91
CA ILE A 225 52.36 -10.41 -41.43
C ILE A 225 52.80 -10.35 -42.90
N GLU A 226 52.12 -9.57 -43.73
CA GLU A 226 52.47 -9.45 -45.14
C GLU A 226 53.81 -8.73 -45.32
N GLN A 227 54.07 -7.67 -44.55
CA GLN A 227 55.38 -7.00 -44.51
C GLN A 227 56.48 -7.99 -44.12
N GLU A 228 56.31 -8.71 -43.01
CA GLU A 228 57.24 -9.79 -42.57
C GLU A 228 57.44 -10.85 -43.67
N ARG A 229 56.39 -11.26 -44.38
CA ARG A 229 56.52 -12.21 -45.51
C ARG A 229 57.34 -11.63 -46.65
N THR A 230 57.10 -10.37 -47.02
CA THR A 230 57.87 -9.72 -48.09
C THR A 230 59.33 -9.51 -47.70
N GLU A 231 59.60 -9.14 -46.45
CA GLU A 231 60.95 -8.98 -45.91
C GLU A 231 61.68 -10.33 -45.84
N ARG A 232 61.01 -11.39 -45.36
CA ARG A 232 61.54 -12.76 -45.38
C ARG A 232 61.85 -13.24 -46.79
N ALA A 233 60.94 -13.02 -47.74
CA ALA A 233 61.17 -13.40 -49.14
C ALA A 233 62.33 -12.61 -49.78
N ALA A 234 62.49 -11.32 -49.43
CA ALA A 234 63.63 -10.52 -49.86
C ALA A 234 64.94 -11.02 -49.25
N ALA A 235 64.95 -11.34 -47.95
CA ALA A 235 66.10 -11.91 -47.25
C ALA A 235 66.48 -13.30 -47.81
N GLU A 236 65.50 -14.15 -48.12
CA GLU A 236 65.72 -15.46 -48.74
C GLU A 236 66.35 -15.31 -50.13
N LYS A 237 65.85 -14.39 -50.97
CA LYS A 237 66.49 -14.06 -52.26
C LYS A 237 67.93 -13.54 -52.10
N GLN A 238 68.19 -12.72 -51.08
CA GLN A 238 69.55 -12.26 -50.79
C GLN A 238 70.46 -13.42 -50.34
N LEU A 239 69.96 -14.31 -49.48
CA LEU A 239 70.67 -15.51 -49.04
C LEU A 239 71.00 -16.43 -50.23
N ASP A 240 70.03 -16.67 -51.12
CA ASP A 240 70.26 -17.46 -52.33
C ASP A 240 71.24 -16.78 -53.29
N GLY A 241 71.19 -15.44 -53.39
CA GLY A 241 72.20 -14.66 -54.11
C GLY A 241 73.60 -14.81 -53.53
N VAL A 242 73.75 -14.79 -52.19
CA VAL A 242 75.03 -15.02 -51.50
C VAL A 242 75.49 -16.46 -51.68
N ARG A 243 74.60 -17.45 -51.55
CA ARG A 243 74.90 -18.87 -51.81
C ARG A 243 75.36 -19.08 -53.25
N GLY A 244 74.70 -18.46 -54.23
CA GLY A 244 75.11 -18.51 -55.64
C GLY A 244 76.50 -17.90 -55.86
N ARG A 245 76.80 -16.75 -55.24
CA ARG A 245 78.15 -16.17 -55.27
C ARG A 245 79.18 -17.06 -54.59
N LEU A 246 78.83 -17.68 -53.45
CA LEU A 246 79.72 -18.62 -52.75
C LEU A 246 80.03 -19.82 -53.64
N MET A 247 79.03 -20.47 -54.23
CA MET A 247 79.21 -21.58 -55.17
C MET A 247 80.07 -21.17 -56.37
N GLU A 248 79.88 -19.96 -56.91
CA GLU A 248 80.72 -19.45 -58.00
C GLU A 248 82.16 -19.23 -57.54
N THR A 249 82.37 -18.65 -56.35
CA THR A 249 83.72 -18.47 -55.79
C THR A 249 84.40 -19.80 -55.47
N GLU A 250 83.65 -20.80 -55.00
CA GLU A 250 84.12 -22.18 -54.79
C GLU A 250 84.45 -22.85 -56.12
N ARG A 251 83.62 -22.67 -57.15
CA ARG A 251 83.90 -23.18 -58.50
C ARG A 251 85.14 -22.53 -59.10
N GLN A 252 85.29 -21.21 -58.94
CA GLN A 252 86.48 -20.48 -59.39
C GLN A 252 87.72 -20.91 -58.61
N SER A 253 87.63 -21.12 -57.29
CA SER A 253 88.75 -21.61 -56.49
C SER A 253 89.12 -23.04 -56.85
N GLN A 254 88.14 -23.92 -57.08
CA GLN A 254 88.35 -25.27 -57.59
C GLN A 254 88.96 -25.27 -59.00
N SER A 255 88.48 -24.41 -59.91
CA SER A 255 89.07 -24.24 -61.25
C SER A 255 90.52 -23.80 -61.16
N LYS A 256 90.80 -22.76 -60.35
CA LYS A 256 92.18 -22.30 -60.10
C LYS A 256 93.02 -23.40 -59.46
N ALA A 257 92.48 -24.18 -58.53
CA ALA A 257 93.18 -25.30 -57.90
C ALA A 257 93.49 -26.41 -58.92
N LEU A 258 92.56 -26.72 -59.84
CA LEU A 258 92.79 -27.63 -60.94
C LEU A 258 93.84 -27.10 -61.92
N GLU A 259 93.77 -25.81 -62.30
CA GLU A 259 94.80 -25.16 -63.11
C GLU A 259 96.19 -25.25 -62.43
N PHE A 260 96.29 -24.94 -61.14
CA PHE A 260 97.52 -25.10 -60.37
C PHE A 260 97.98 -26.56 -60.31
N ALA A 261 97.07 -27.52 -60.12
CA ALA A 261 97.40 -28.94 -60.14
C ALA A 261 97.93 -29.37 -61.52
N THR A 262 97.28 -28.95 -62.62
CA THR A 262 97.74 -29.24 -63.98
C THR A 262 99.10 -28.60 -64.27
N ALA A 263 99.32 -27.34 -63.88
CA ALA A 263 100.61 -26.66 -64.01
C ALA A 263 101.70 -27.35 -63.19
N THR A 264 101.37 -27.81 -61.98
CA THR A 264 102.30 -28.57 -61.12
C THR A 264 102.63 -29.93 -61.73
N THR A 265 101.65 -30.66 -62.26
CA THR A 265 101.90 -31.94 -62.98
C THR A 265 102.74 -31.72 -64.24
N ARG A 266 102.51 -30.63 -64.97
CA ARG A 266 103.30 -30.26 -66.15
C ARG A 266 104.73 -29.91 -65.77
N MET A 267 104.93 -29.07 -64.75
CA MET A 267 106.27 -28.79 -64.22
C MET A 267 106.94 -30.06 -63.69
N GLY A 268 106.19 -30.96 -63.04
CA GLY A 268 106.68 -32.27 -62.62
C GLY A 268 107.14 -33.13 -63.81
N ALA A 269 106.37 -33.14 -64.90
CA ALA A 269 106.72 -33.85 -66.13
C ALA A 269 107.93 -33.21 -66.86
N GLU A 270 108.02 -31.88 -66.90
CA GLU A 270 109.17 -31.15 -67.44
C GLU A 270 110.44 -31.41 -66.59
N LEU A 271 110.30 -31.50 -65.27
CA LEU A 271 111.39 -31.82 -64.36
C LEU A 271 111.84 -33.28 -64.52
N GLU A 272 110.92 -34.24 -64.66
CA GLU A 272 111.25 -35.63 -64.99
C GLU A 272 111.88 -35.76 -66.39
N ALA A 273 111.40 -35.03 -67.39
CA ALA A 273 112.04 -34.98 -68.70
C ALA A 273 113.45 -34.38 -68.66
N ALA A 274 113.66 -33.31 -67.87
CA ALA A 274 114.98 -32.73 -67.64
C ALA A 274 115.90 -33.70 -66.88
N ARG A 275 115.38 -34.44 -65.89
CA ARG A 275 116.13 -35.51 -65.19
C ARG A 275 116.53 -36.63 -66.14
N ALA A 276 115.63 -37.07 -67.00
CA ALA A 276 115.92 -38.08 -68.03
C ALA A 276 116.96 -37.56 -69.04
N LEU A 277 116.89 -36.28 -69.43
CA LEU A 277 117.87 -35.66 -70.30
C LEU A 277 119.25 -35.59 -69.62
N ILE A 278 119.31 -35.18 -68.35
CA ILE A 278 120.55 -35.19 -67.57
C ILE A 278 121.12 -36.60 -67.46
N GLN A 279 120.30 -37.61 -67.14
CA GLN A 279 120.75 -39.02 -67.13
C GLN A 279 121.32 -39.46 -68.49
N SER A 280 120.67 -39.07 -69.59
CA SER A 280 121.16 -39.38 -70.94
C SER A 280 122.48 -38.67 -71.28
N LEU A 281 122.64 -37.41 -70.86
CA LEU A 281 123.88 -36.64 -71.03
C LEU A 281 125.00 -37.20 -70.16
N THR A 282 124.71 -37.62 -68.94
CA THR A 282 125.68 -38.30 -68.07
C THR A 282 126.13 -39.63 -68.69
N ALA A 283 125.20 -40.46 -69.18
CA ALA A 283 125.54 -41.69 -69.88
C ALA A 283 126.38 -41.45 -71.15
N SER A 284 126.11 -40.38 -71.88
CA SER A 284 126.93 -39.91 -73.02
C SER A 284 128.32 -39.46 -72.58
N LEU A 285 128.43 -38.70 -71.49
CA LEU A 285 129.70 -38.23 -70.94
C LEU A 285 130.57 -39.41 -70.47
N ASP A 286 129.96 -40.39 -69.80
CA ASP A 286 130.63 -41.62 -69.37
C ASP A 286 131.14 -42.40 -70.58
N ALA A 287 130.33 -42.55 -71.63
CA ALA A 287 130.74 -43.20 -72.88
C ALA A 287 131.91 -42.48 -73.59
N GLN A 288 131.90 -41.14 -73.64
CA GLN A 288 133.03 -40.36 -74.19
C GLN A 288 134.29 -40.46 -73.32
N THR A 289 134.12 -40.54 -72.00
CA THR A 289 135.24 -40.70 -71.06
C THR A 289 135.91 -42.06 -71.23
N GLN A 290 135.11 -43.12 -71.46
CA GLN A 290 135.60 -44.46 -71.77
C GLN A 290 136.41 -44.48 -73.08
N GLN A 291 135.89 -43.86 -74.15
CA GLN A 291 136.59 -43.76 -75.44
C GLN A 291 137.94 -43.04 -75.33
N LEU A 292 138.02 -42.00 -74.49
CA LEU A 292 139.27 -41.26 -74.22
C LEU A 292 140.29 -42.10 -73.44
N GLN A 293 139.86 -42.99 -72.56
CA GLN A 293 140.75 -43.91 -71.84
C GLN A 293 141.31 -44.99 -72.76
N ASP A 294 140.48 -45.58 -73.62
CA ASP A 294 140.91 -46.59 -74.60
C ASP A 294 141.92 -46.01 -75.60
N ALA A 295 141.68 -44.79 -76.11
CA ALA A 295 142.62 -44.10 -76.99
C ALA A 295 143.97 -43.80 -76.31
N ARG A 296 143.97 -43.51 -75.01
CA ARG A 296 145.20 -43.29 -74.22
C ARG A 296 145.97 -44.59 -73.99
N GLN A 297 145.29 -45.70 -73.74
CA GLN A 297 145.95 -47.01 -73.59
C GLN A 297 146.62 -47.45 -74.90
N GLN A 298 145.96 -47.28 -76.05
CA GLN A 298 146.56 -47.57 -77.37
C GLN A 298 147.80 -46.71 -77.65
N SER A 299 147.75 -45.42 -77.31
CA SER A 299 148.91 -44.52 -77.45
C SER A 299 150.11 -44.95 -76.58
N SER A 300 149.85 -45.52 -75.40
CA SER A 300 150.90 -46.02 -74.51
C SER A 300 151.57 -47.31 -75.01
N GLN A 301 150.82 -48.17 -75.70
CA GLN A 301 151.32 -49.43 -76.26
C GLN A 301 152.25 -49.18 -77.47
N PHE A 302 151.88 -48.28 -78.37
CA PHE A 302 152.75 -47.87 -79.49
C PHE A 302 154.06 -47.21 -79.03
N LYS A 303 154.04 -46.55 -77.87
CA LYS A 303 155.23 -45.93 -77.28
C LYS A 303 156.21 -46.97 -76.71
N ALA A 304 155.71 -48.05 -76.12
CA ALA A 304 156.51 -49.15 -75.60
C ALA A 304 157.12 -50.04 -76.71
N GLU A 305 156.43 -50.19 -77.84
CA GLU A 305 156.94 -50.91 -79.03
C GLU A 305 158.05 -50.13 -79.76
N ALA A 306 157.99 -48.79 -79.76
CA ALA A 306 159.03 -47.95 -80.36
C ALA A 306 160.35 -47.96 -79.57
N ASP A 307 160.29 -48.07 -78.23
CA ASP A 307 161.48 -48.09 -77.38
C ASP A 307 162.19 -49.46 -77.36
N THR A 308 161.47 -50.55 -77.66
CA THR A 308 162.03 -51.91 -77.73
C THR A 308 162.71 -52.20 -79.08
N LEU A 309 162.25 -51.61 -80.18
CA LEU A 309 162.92 -51.69 -81.49
C LEU A 309 164.19 -50.82 -81.57
N ARG A 310 164.32 -49.82 -80.70
CA ARG A 310 165.48 -48.91 -80.65
C ARG A 310 166.68 -49.48 -79.90
N SER A 311 166.50 -50.45 -79.00
CA SER A 311 167.60 -51.06 -78.24
C SER A 311 168.26 -52.26 -78.92
N LEU A 312 167.64 -52.84 -79.97
CA LEU A 312 168.17 -53.99 -80.71
C LEU A 312 169.10 -53.60 -81.88
N VAL A 313 169.13 -52.33 -82.28
CA VAL A 313 169.91 -51.83 -83.44
C VAL A 313 171.32 -51.35 -83.05
N ASP A 314 171.63 -51.17 -81.76
CA ASP A 314 172.93 -50.64 -81.29
C ASP A 314 174.05 -51.70 -81.08
N GLN A 315 173.86 -52.97 -81.43
CA GLN A 315 174.85 -54.06 -81.19
C GLN A 315 175.79 -54.44 -82.37
N PHE A 316 175.78 -53.78 -83.54
CA PHE A 316 176.74 -54.06 -84.63
C PHE A 316 177.35 -52.79 -85.30
N LYS A 317 178.70 -52.63 -85.17
CA LYS A 317 179.70 -51.58 -85.58
C LYS A 317 179.66 -51.04 -87.06
N PRO A 318 180.45 -50.01 -87.53
CA PRO A 318 181.64 -49.27 -86.97
C PRO A 318 181.70 -47.70 -87.15
N ALA A 319 182.83 -47.10 -86.70
CA ALA A 319 183.29 -45.68 -86.59
C ALA A 319 183.00 -44.68 -87.75
N THR A 320 182.87 -43.34 -87.56
CA THR A 320 183.91 -42.28 -87.31
C THR A 320 183.28 -40.85 -87.17
N PRO A 321 184.01 -39.73 -86.88
CA PRO A 321 183.58 -38.61 -86.01
C PRO A 321 183.18 -37.30 -86.72
N SER A 322 182.58 -36.33 -86.02
CA SER A 322 182.77 -34.86 -86.24
C SER A 322 181.90 -33.94 -85.35
N LYS A 323 182.58 -33.05 -84.61
CA LYS A 323 182.36 -31.61 -84.29
C LYS A 323 180.95 -30.99 -84.03
N ALA A 324 180.85 -30.41 -82.83
CA ALA A 324 180.65 -28.98 -82.49
C ALA A 324 179.48 -28.14 -83.07
N ALA A 325 178.64 -27.62 -82.17
CA ALA A 325 178.29 -26.19 -81.95
C ALA A 325 177.02 -26.11 -81.08
N ARG A 326 177.08 -25.71 -79.80
CA ARG A 326 177.11 -24.32 -79.28
C ARG A 326 175.91 -23.48 -79.73
N ALA A 327 175.00 -23.21 -78.79
CA ALA A 327 174.51 -21.88 -78.36
C ALA A 327 173.05 -22.00 -77.85
N LYS A 328 172.50 -21.19 -76.95
CA LYS A 328 172.94 -20.20 -75.95
C LYS A 328 171.65 -19.47 -75.54
N ARG A 329 171.39 -19.27 -74.23
CA ARG A 329 170.51 -18.25 -73.59
C ARG A 329 169.05 -18.19 -74.09
N GLY A 330 168.03 -18.33 -73.25
CA GLY A 330 167.80 -17.59 -72.00
C GLY A 330 166.94 -16.35 -72.27
N ASN A 331 165.66 -16.39 -71.88
CA ASN A 331 164.97 -15.31 -71.16
C ASN A 331 163.62 -15.82 -70.64
N SER A 332 163.38 -15.61 -69.34
CA SER A 332 162.13 -15.58 -68.57
C SER A 332 161.06 -16.65 -68.76
#